data_AF-A0A1P8JXK9-F1
#
_entry.id   AF-A0A1P8JXK9-F1
#
_cell.length_a   1.000
_cell.length_b   1.000
_cell.length_c   1.000
_cell.angle_alpha   90.00
_cell.angle_beta   90.00
_cell.angle_gamma   90.00
#
_symmetry.space_group_name_H-M   'P 1'
#
loop_
_entity.id
_entity.type
_entity.pdbx_description
1 polymer ?
#
loop_
_entity_poly.entity_id
_entity_poly.type
_entity_poly.pdbx_seq_one_letter_code
_entity_poly.pdbx_strand_id
1 'polypeptide(L)' 'MTTTAFLHLQPKIAQALTRVKLAHCAPPAFRPAADVEGVEPCPRCGSKLVFTVSAATGLSDGRCTAACGVRWAAQ' A
#
# COMPACT_ATOMS: atom_id res chain seq x y z
N MET A 1 -5.75 33.71 -14.15
CA MET A 1 -7.19 33.80 -14.50
C MET A 1 -7.83 32.42 -14.31
N THR A 2 -8.41 32.17 -13.14
CA THR A 2 -9.21 30.95 -12.88
C THR A 2 -10.67 31.30 -13.12
N THR A 3 -11.22 30.85 -14.24
CA THR A 3 -12.58 31.16 -14.67
C THR A 3 -13.60 30.63 -13.66
N THR A 4 -14.55 31.49 -13.27
CA THR A 4 -15.60 31.26 -12.26
C THR A 4 -16.44 30.00 -12.51
N ALA A 5 -16.49 29.54 -13.76
CA ALA A 5 -17.10 28.28 -14.16
C ALA A 5 -16.41 27.04 -13.54
N PHE A 6 -15.08 27.07 -13.38
CA PHE A 6 -14.31 25.95 -12.84
C PHE A 6 -14.53 25.79 -11.33
N LEU A 7 -14.65 26.91 -10.60
CA LEU A 7 -14.94 26.94 -9.17
C LEU A 7 -16.34 26.38 -8.85
N HIS A 8 -17.33 26.61 -9.73
CA HIS A 8 -18.68 26.06 -9.56
C HIS A 8 -18.79 24.55 -9.81
N LEU A 9 -17.85 23.96 -10.56
CA LEU A 9 -17.84 22.52 -10.88
C LEU A 9 -17.04 21.70 -9.87
N GLN A 10 -16.09 22.31 -9.16
CA GLN A 10 -15.28 21.66 -8.12
C GLN A 10 -16.07 20.85 -7.08
N PRO A 11 -17.17 21.35 -6.48
CA PRO A 11 -17.90 20.57 -5.47
C PRO A 11 -18.58 19.33 -6.06
N LYS A 12 -19.03 19.39 -7.32
CA LYS A 12 -19.66 18.26 -8.01
C LYS A 12 -18.64 17.22 -8.46
N ILE A 13 -17.47 17.64 -8.89
CA ILE A 13 -16.35 16.75 -9.25
C ILE A 13 -15.84 16.02 -7.99
N ALA A 14 -15.72 16.70 -6.86
CA ALA A 14 -15.34 16.08 -5.59
C ALA A 14 -16.35 15.00 -5.14
N GLN A 15 -17.66 15.28 -5.26
CA GLN A 15 -18.70 14.30 -4.93
C GLN A 15 -18.71 13.10 -5.89
N ALA A 16 -18.49 13.31 -7.18
CA ALA A 16 -18.35 12.23 -8.15
C ALA A 16 -17.14 11.34 -7.85
N LEU A 17 -15.99 11.94 -7.54
CA LEU A 17 -14.78 11.20 -7.16
C LEU A 17 -14.96 10.41 -5.86
N THR A 18 -15.66 10.96 -4.85
CA THR A 18 -15.96 10.24 -3.61
C THR A 18 -16.93 9.08 -3.85
N ARG A 19 -17.95 9.24 -4.70
CA ARG A 19 -18.85 8.15 -5.08
C ARG A 19 -18.14 7.04 -5.84
N VAL A 20 -17.26 7.37 -6.78
CA VAL A 20 -16.45 6.37 -7.51
C VAL A 20 -15.52 5.63 -6.56
N LYS A 21 -14.87 6.34 -5.63
CA LYS A 21 -14.03 5.72 -4.59
C LYS A 21 -14.84 4.78 -3.69
N LEU A 22 -16.05 5.17 -3.26
CA LEU A 22 -16.88 4.31 -2.41
C LEU A 22 -17.52 3.13 -3.15
N ALA A 23 -17.84 3.30 -4.44
CA ALA A 23 -18.48 2.26 -5.25
C ALA A 23 -17.49 1.24 -5.82
N HIS A 24 -16.24 1.65 -6.06
CA HIS A 24 -15.25 0.82 -6.77
C HIS A 24 -13.93 0.61 -6.02
N CYS A 25 -13.65 1.37 -4.95
CA CYS A 25 -12.51 1.10 -4.08
C CYS A 25 -13.03 0.52 -2.76
N ALA A 26 -13.05 -0.81 -2.67
CA ALA A 26 -12.98 -1.43 -1.36
C ALA A 26 -11.72 -0.88 -0.67
N PRO A 27 -11.82 -0.33 0.56
CA PRO A 27 -10.66 0.16 1.28
C PRO A 27 -9.61 -0.96 1.27
N PRO A 28 -8.39 -0.73 0.74
CA PRO A 28 -7.38 -1.75 0.79
C PRO A 28 -6.90 -1.77 2.24
N ALA A 29 -7.57 -2.54 3.07
CA ALA A 29 -6.81 -3.28 4.06
C ALA A 29 -5.89 -4.15 3.20
N PHE A 30 -4.65 -3.69 2.95
CA PHE A 30 -3.53 -4.55 2.52
C PHE A 30 -3.22 -5.51 3.65
N ARG A 31 -4.24 -6.26 4.03
CA ARG A 31 -4.30 -7.07 5.21
C ARG A 31 -4.65 -8.42 4.64
N PRO A 32 -3.66 -9.31 4.56
CA PRO A 32 -3.92 -10.62 4.00
C PRO A 32 -5.00 -11.30 4.84
N ALA A 33 -5.73 -12.24 4.24
CA ALA A 33 -6.78 -12.97 4.95
C ALA A 33 -6.20 -13.89 6.06
N ALA A 34 -4.92 -14.21 5.96
CA ALA A 34 -4.13 -14.99 6.91
C ALA A 34 -2.70 -14.44 6.96
N ASP A 35 -1.94 -14.74 8.02
CA ASP A 35 -0.55 -14.31 8.10
C ASP A 35 0.23 -14.90 6.89
N VAL A 36 0.95 -14.04 6.18
CA VAL A 36 1.69 -14.41 4.97
C VAL A 36 3.17 -14.38 5.28
N GLU A 37 3.83 -15.51 5.07
CA GLU A 37 5.29 -15.60 5.10
C GLU A 37 5.79 -15.92 3.69
N GLY A 38 6.80 -15.19 3.23
CA GLY A 38 7.28 -15.29 1.87
C GLY A 38 8.78 -15.04 1.74
N VAL A 39 9.31 -15.48 0.60
CA VAL A 39 10.70 -15.22 0.21
C VAL A 39 10.70 -14.63 -1.19
N GLU A 40 11.29 -13.46 -1.33
CA GLU A 40 11.44 -12.75 -2.60
C GLU A 40 12.92 -12.39 -2.81
N PRO A 41 13.37 -12.15 -4.06
CA PRO A 41 14.73 -11.70 -4.31
C PRO A 41 14.91 -10.26 -3.84
N CYS A 42 15.97 -10.01 -3.08
CA CYS A 42 16.31 -8.71 -2.56
C CYS A 42 16.63 -7.74 -3.71
N PRO A 43 15.94 -6.59 -3.83
CA PRO A 43 16.17 -5.65 -4.91
C PRO A 43 17.57 -5.01 -4.88
N ARG A 44 18.27 -5.08 -3.74
CA ARG A 44 19.62 -4.51 -3.57
C ARG A 44 20.74 -5.46 -3.98
N CYS A 45 20.61 -6.75 -3.68
CA CYS A 45 21.72 -7.71 -3.81
C CYS A 45 21.34 -9.01 -4.52
N GLY A 46 20.08 -9.17 -4.96
CA GLY A 46 19.57 -10.38 -5.61
C GLY A 46 19.47 -11.63 -4.74
N SER A 47 19.90 -11.55 -3.46
CA SER A 47 19.83 -12.68 -2.52
C SER A 47 18.42 -12.88 -1.97
N LYS A 48 18.19 -13.98 -1.25
CA LYS A 48 16.89 -14.24 -0.61
C LYS A 48 16.57 -13.17 0.44
N LEU A 49 15.36 -12.63 0.39
CA LEU A 49 14.79 -11.73 1.37
C LEU A 49 13.52 -12.38 1.90
N VAL A 50 13.49 -12.60 3.20
CA VAL A 50 12.38 -13.24 3.91
C VAL A 50 11.52 -12.15 4.51
N PHE A 51 10.21 -12.26 4.35
CA PHE A 51 9.26 -11.30 4.91
C PHE A 51 8.04 -12.01 5.47
N THR A 52 7.42 -11.36 6.44
CA THR A 52 6.18 -11.77 7.07
C THR A 52 5.21 -10.59 7.06
N VAL A 53 3.93 -10.85 6.79
CA VAL A 53 2.85 -9.87 6.79
C VAL A 53 1.73 -10.38 7.66
N SER A 54 1.41 -9.65 8.73
CA SER A 54 0.34 -10.06 9.64
C SER A 54 -1.04 -9.71 9.08
N ALA A 55 -1.93 -10.70 9.06
CA ALA A 55 -3.35 -10.53 8.78
C ALA A 55 -4.10 -9.87 9.94
N ALA A 56 -3.52 -9.81 11.14
CA ALA A 56 -4.15 -9.23 12.33
C ALA A 56 -3.89 -7.73 12.49
N THR A 57 -2.92 -7.19 11.77
CA THR A 57 -2.56 -5.77 11.88
C THR A 57 -2.26 -5.12 10.52
N GLY A 58 -1.98 -5.93 9.48
CA GLY A 58 -1.53 -5.44 8.17
C GLY A 58 -0.05 -5.08 8.16
N LEU A 59 0.67 -5.39 9.24
CA LEU A 59 2.07 -5.01 9.40
C LEU A 59 2.98 -5.97 8.68
N SER A 60 4.04 -5.43 8.09
CA SER A 60 5.06 -6.25 7.44
C SER A 60 6.41 -6.06 8.09
N ASP A 61 7.06 -7.17 8.35
CA ASP A 61 8.44 -7.24 8.77
C ASP A 61 9.23 -8.08 7.78
N GLY A 62 10.52 -7.83 7.66
CA GLY A 62 11.35 -8.60 6.77
C GLY A 62 12.82 -8.25 6.82
N ARG A 63 13.62 -9.18 6.31
CA ARG A 63 15.09 -9.10 6.30
C ARG A 63 15.68 -9.78 5.08
N CYS A 64 16.68 -9.14 4.51
CA CYS A 64 17.64 -9.73 3.59
C CYS A 64 18.48 -10.77 4.34
N THR A 65 18.61 -11.99 3.80
CA THR A 65 19.48 -13.01 4.39
C THR A 65 20.95 -12.76 4.08
N ALA A 66 21.24 -12.01 3.02
CA ALA A 66 22.57 -11.49 2.78
C ALA A 66 22.83 -10.28 3.71
N ALA A 67 24.10 -10.06 4.07
CA ALA A 67 24.55 -8.92 4.88
C ALA A 67 24.43 -7.56 4.15
N CYS A 68 23.47 -7.45 3.24
CA CYS A 68 23.16 -6.27 2.43
C CYS A 68 22.51 -5.13 3.23
N GLY A 69 22.18 -5.38 4.50
CA GLY A 69 21.66 -4.40 5.46
C GLY A 69 20.18 -4.04 5.29
N VAL A 70 19.47 -4.67 4.34
CA VAL A 70 18.03 -4.43 4.15
C VAL A 70 17.25 -5.21 5.21
N ARG A 71 16.63 -4.49 6.14
CA ARG A 71 15.65 -4.99 7.11
C ARG A 71 14.60 -3.92 7.35
N TRP A 72 13.37 -4.32 7.61
CA TRP A 72 12.30 -3.42 8.02
C TRP A 72 11.38 -4.12 9.01
N ALA A 73 10.74 -3.30 9.83
CA ALA A 73 9.61 -3.67 10.65
C ALA A 73 8.70 -2.44 10.58
N ALA A 74 7.73 -2.46 9.67
CA ALA A 74 6.81 -1.35 9.49
C ALA A 74 5.59 -1.58 10.39
N GLN A 75 5.39 -0.62 11.30
CA GLN A 75 4.35 -0.49 12.34
C GLN A 75 2.95 -0.27 11.81
#